data_AF-A0A2D9ZAB9-F1
#
_entry.id   AF-A0A2D9ZAB9-F1
#
_cell.length_a   1.000
_cell.length_b   1.000
_cell.length_c   1.000
_cell.angle_alpha   90.00
_cell.angle_beta   90.00
_cell.angle_gamma   90.00
#
_symmetry.space_group_name_H-M   'P 1'
#
loop_
_entity.id
_entity.type
_entity.pdbx_description
1 polymer ?
#
loop_
_entity_poly.entity_id
_entity_poly.type
_entity_poly.pdbx_seq_one_letter_code
_entity_poly.pdbx_strand_id
1 'polypeptide(L)'
;MLNRSMTRFALCLAAFLLGAFVALGSEPEIQQVDFHFLAPNAEIRLRTETQVIELKIIDPEQGAAVVRISRDGSEFGSPRSVILLGATLGRQQGALSLIEMGVIRKGLKLELGIGDLRSENRVHTKKLTSIELLKV
;
A
#
# COMPACT_ATOMS: atom_id res chain seq x y z
N MET A 1 20.48 -54.15 14.79
CA MET A 1 19.76 -53.87 13.53
C MET A 1 18.93 -52.61 13.72
N LEU A 2 19.45 -51.45 13.32
CA LEU A 2 18.72 -50.17 13.43
C LEU A 2 17.54 -50.18 12.45
N ASN A 3 16.36 -49.86 12.96
CA ASN A 3 15.07 -50.04 12.30
C ASN A 3 14.94 -49.08 11.09
N ARG A 4 15.10 -49.60 9.86
CA ARG A 4 15.07 -48.88 8.56
C ARG A 4 13.83 -47.99 8.35
N SER A 5 12.77 -48.24 9.12
CA SER A 5 11.52 -47.47 9.15
C SER A 5 11.68 -46.09 9.83
N MET A 6 12.40 -46.01 10.96
CA MET A 6 12.56 -44.74 11.71
C MET A 6 13.44 -43.73 10.96
N THR A 7 14.43 -44.20 10.19
CA THR A 7 15.30 -43.34 9.37
C THR A 7 14.55 -42.66 8.23
N ARG A 8 13.52 -43.30 7.66
CA ARG A 8 12.69 -42.72 6.61
C ARG A 8 11.73 -41.66 7.13
N PHE A 9 11.14 -41.90 8.30
CA PHE A 9 10.29 -40.90 8.98
C PHE A 9 11.08 -39.65 9.38
N ALA A 10 12.28 -39.82 9.93
CA ALA A 10 13.16 -38.70 10.29
C ALA A 10 13.59 -37.86 9.08
N LEU A 11 13.84 -38.49 7.93
CA LEU A 11 14.18 -37.78 6.69
C LEU A 11 13.01 -36.98 6.13
N CYS A 12 11.79 -37.53 6.13
CA CYS A 12 10.61 -36.79 5.67
C CYS A 12 10.26 -35.62 6.60
N LEU A 13 10.42 -35.79 7.92
CA LEU A 13 10.21 -34.72 8.88
C LEU A 13 11.25 -33.60 8.72
N ALA A 14 12.52 -33.95 8.49
CA ALA A 14 13.58 -32.97 8.22
C ALA A 14 13.35 -32.22 6.89
N ALA A 15 12.90 -32.90 5.83
CA ALA A 15 12.56 -32.28 4.55
C ALA A 15 11.34 -31.35 4.67
N PHE A 16 10.34 -31.71 5.46
CA PHE A 16 9.17 -30.87 5.74
C PHE A 16 9.54 -29.61 6.54
N LEU A 17 10.42 -29.75 7.54
CA LEU A 17 10.91 -28.62 8.32
C LEU A 17 11.79 -27.69 7.47
N LEU A 18 12.64 -28.21 6.59
CA LEU A 18 13.45 -27.40 5.66
C LEU A 18 12.58 -26.65 4.65
N GLY A 19 11.48 -27.23 4.15
CA GLY A 19 10.55 -26.56 3.24
C GLY A 19 9.81 -25.38 3.89
N ALA A 20 9.51 -25.47 5.19
CA ALA A 20 8.82 -24.41 5.93
C ALA A 20 9.68 -23.14 6.10
N PHE A 21 11.00 -23.28 6.29
CA PHE A 21 11.89 -22.12 6.45
C PHE A 21 12.08 -21.30 5.17
N VAL A 22 11.97 -21.92 3.98
CA VAL A 22 12.13 -21.20 2.70
C VAL A 22 10.92 -20.30 2.40
N ALA A 23 9.74 -20.62 2.94
CA ALA A 23 8.51 -19.85 2.73
C ALA A 23 8.37 -18.61 3.66
N LEU A 24 9.28 -18.43 4.63
CA LEU A 24 9.26 -17.33 5.61
C LEU A 24 10.16 -16.14 5.23
N GLY A 25 10.78 -16.17 4.04
CA GLY A 25 11.82 -15.20 3.64
C GLY A 25 11.32 -13.86 3.09
N SER A 26 10.00 -13.65 2.96
CA SER A 26 9.44 -12.38 2.52
C SER A 26 8.43 -11.87 3.54
N GLU A 27 8.65 -10.66 4.06
CA GLU A 27 7.61 -9.95 4.80
C GLU A 27 6.32 -9.93 3.98
N PRO A 28 5.16 -10.17 4.61
CA PRO A 28 3.89 -10.18 3.90
C PRO A 28 3.65 -8.81 3.27
N GLU A 29 3.45 -8.80 1.95
CA GLU A 29 3.21 -7.56 1.22
C GLU A 29 1.88 -6.92 1.65
N ILE A 30 1.93 -5.63 1.98
CA ILE A 30 0.76 -4.84 2.37
C ILE A 30 -0.19 -4.69 1.18
N GLN A 31 -1.36 -5.31 1.27
CA GLN A 31 -2.40 -5.21 0.24
C GLN A 31 -3.30 -3.99 0.44
N GLN A 32 -3.43 -3.53 1.68
CA GLN A 32 -4.38 -2.49 2.07
C GLN A 32 -3.91 -1.76 3.31
N VAL A 33 -4.21 -0.46 3.38
CA VAL A 33 -4.12 0.37 4.58
C VAL A 33 -5.44 1.10 4.73
N ASP A 34 -6.09 0.96 5.88
CA ASP A 34 -7.16 1.88 6.28
C ASP A 34 -6.49 3.03 7.04
N PHE A 35 -6.51 4.21 6.42
CA PHE A 35 -5.74 5.34 6.92
C PHE A 35 -6.35 5.99 8.15
N HIS A 36 -7.59 5.66 8.54
CA HIS A 36 -8.17 6.14 9.80
C HIS A 36 -7.53 5.49 11.03
N PHE A 37 -6.91 4.31 10.88
CA PHE A 37 -6.20 3.64 11.98
C PHE A 37 -4.72 4.04 12.09
N LEU A 38 -4.25 4.97 11.26
CA LEU A 38 -2.88 5.44 11.32
C LEU A 38 -2.72 6.54 12.38
N ALA A 39 -1.52 6.63 12.95
CA ALA A 39 -1.19 7.77 13.80
C ALA A 39 -0.95 9.03 12.95
N PRO A 40 -1.20 10.24 13.51
CA PRO A 40 -0.70 11.47 12.93
C PRO A 40 0.83 11.40 12.74
N ASN A 41 1.30 11.90 11.60
CA ASN A 41 2.68 11.79 11.12
C ASN A 41 3.13 10.39 10.68
N ALA A 42 2.21 9.43 10.51
CA ALA A 42 2.51 8.19 9.78
C ALA A 42 2.99 8.53 8.37
N GLU A 43 4.01 7.82 7.90
CA GLU A 43 4.62 8.01 6.59
C GLU A 43 4.41 6.74 5.76
N ILE A 44 3.83 6.92 4.59
CA ILE A 44 3.48 5.85 3.66
C ILE A 44 4.15 6.14 2.33
N ARG A 45 4.81 5.15 1.74
CA ARG A 45 5.27 5.21 0.35
C ARG A 45 4.40 4.32 -0.51
N LEU A 46 3.84 4.91 -1.56
CA LEU A 46 3.06 4.23 -2.57
C LEU A 46 3.85 4.22 -3.88
N ARG A 47 3.73 3.14 -4.63
CA ARG A 47 4.25 3.08 -6.00
C ARG A 47 3.12 2.87 -6.98
N THR A 48 3.31 3.42 -8.16
CA THR A 48 2.51 3.11 -9.35
C THR A 48 3.47 2.72 -10.48
N GLU A 49 2.94 2.39 -11.65
CA GLU A 49 3.75 2.11 -12.84
C GLU A 49 4.64 3.28 -13.29
N THR A 50 4.33 4.52 -12.88
CA THR A 50 4.99 5.73 -13.42
C THR A 50 5.57 6.68 -12.37
N GLN A 51 5.27 6.47 -11.09
CA GLN A 51 5.64 7.40 -10.04
C GLN A 51 5.68 6.74 -8.67
N VAL A 52 6.51 7.30 -7.80
CA VAL A 52 6.56 7.08 -6.36
C VAL A 52 5.88 8.26 -5.67
N ILE A 53 5.02 7.95 -4.70
CA ILE A 53 4.22 8.91 -3.97
C ILE A 53 4.52 8.70 -2.49
N GLU A 54 5.01 9.74 -1.82
CA GLU A 54 5.19 9.73 -0.36
C GLU A 54 4.06 10.54 0.27
N LEU A 55 3.41 9.94 1.25
CA LEU A 55 2.34 10.54 2.04
C LEU A 55 2.81 10.65 3.49
N LYS A 56 2.60 11.84 4.07
CA LYS A 56 2.67 12.04 5.51
C LYS A 56 1.28 12.37 6.00
N ILE A 57 0.70 11.51 6.82
CA ILE A 57 -0.64 11.71 7.39
C ILE A 57 -0.57 12.85 8.40
N ILE A 58 -1.47 13.81 8.29
CA ILE A 58 -1.59 14.96 9.20
C ILE A 58 -2.79 14.75 10.13
N ASP A 59 -3.95 14.43 9.55
CA ASP A 59 -5.18 14.11 10.29
C ASP A 59 -5.83 12.86 9.64
N PRO A 60 -5.70 11.68 10.28
CA PRO A 60 -6.29 10.43 9.81
C PRO A 60 -7.81 10.49 9.63
N GLU A 61 -8.53 11.13 10.55
CA GLU A 61 -10.00 11.22 10.58
C GLU A 61 -10.54 12.04 9.40
N GLN A 62 -9.79 13.07 8.99
CA GLN A 62 -10.14 13.91 7.85
C GLN A 62 -9.50 13.43 6.53
N GLY A 63 -8.67 12.38 6.57
CA GLY A 63 -7.82 11.98 5.45
C GLY A 63 -6.80 13.05 5.05
N ALA A 64 -6.52 14.04 5.91
CA ALA A 64 -5.59 15.12 5.58
C ALA A 64 -4.15 14.61 5.58
N ALA A 65 -3.43 14.87 4.50
CA ALA A 65 -2.06 14.45 4.32
C ALA A 65 -1.23 15.49 3.57
N VAL A 66 0.09 15.35 3.64
CA VAL A 66 1.03 16.01 2.74
C VAL A 66 1.55 14.97 1.76
N VAL A 67 1.49 15.28 0.47
CA VAL A 67 2.02 14.43 -0.60
C VAL A 67 3.30 15.02 -1.20
N ARG A 68 4.25 14.14 -1.52
CA ARG A 68 5.38 14.42 -2.41
C ARG A 68 5.41 13.37 -3.51
N ILE A 69 5.71 13.77 -4.74
CA ILE A 69 5.70 12.88 -5.90
C ILE A 69 7.07 12.91 -6.57
N SER A 70 7.53 11.73 -6.98
CA SER A 70 8.76 11.50 -7.73
C SER A 70 8.49 10.57 -8.91
N ARG A 71 9.19 10.76 -10.04
CA ARG A 71 9.08 9.85 -11.20
C ARG A 71 10.00 8.64 -11.08
N ASP A 72 11.16 8.82 -10.45
CA ASP A 72 12.23 7.83 -10.32
C ASP A 72 12.42 7.32 -8.88
N GLY A 73 11.82 8.00 -7.90
CA GLY A 73 11.94 7.71 -6.48
C GLY A 73 13.18 8.31 -5.82
N SER A 74 13.99 9.11 -6.52
CA SER A 74 15.16 9.80 -5.96
C SER A 74 14.89 11.28 -5.71
N GLU A 75 14.31 11.98 -6.68
CA GLU A 75 13.99 13.40 -6.56
C GLU A 75 12.50 13.62 -6.39
N PHE A 76 12.12 14.20 -5.24
CA PHE A 76 10.74 14.49 -4.91
C PHE A 76 10.43 15.97 -5.09
N GLY A 77 9.33 16.24 -5.78
CA GLY A 77 8.80 17.58 -5.94
C GLY A 77 8.38 18.23 -4.61
N SER A 78 7.95 19.49 -4.71
CA SER A 78 7.48 20.26 -3.55
C SER A 78 6.28 19.58 -2.87
N PRO A 79 6.23 19.59 -1.53
CA PRO A 79 5.12 19.04 -0.77
C PRO A 79 3.83 19.79 -1.07
N ARG A 80 2.71 19.07 -1.13
CA ARG A 80 1.36 19.63 -1.33
C ARG A 80 0.39 19.03 -0.32
N SER A 81 -0.49 19.87 0.24
CA SER A 81 -1.58 19.39 1.09
C SER A 81 -2.65 18.72 0.24
N VAL A 82 -3.13 17.58 0.71
CA VAL A 82 -4.17 16.78 0.05
C VAL A 82 -5.16 16.25 1.07
N ILE A 83 -6.36 15.94 0.60
CA ILE A 83 -7.35 15.16 1.33
C ILE A 83 -7.49 13.81 0.63
N LEU A 84 -7.18 12.73 1.32
CA LEU A 84 -7.35 11.37 0.84
C LEU A 84 -8.83 10.99 0.90
N LEU A 85 -9.38 10.43 -0.19
CA LEU A 85 -10.74 9.88 -0.18
C LEU A 85 -10.69 8.37 0.02
N GLY A 86 -10.05 7.66 -0.91
CA GLY A 86 -10.06 6.20 -0.85
C GLY A 86 -9.71 5.49 -2.15
N ALA A 87 -9.79 4.17 -2.10
CA ALA A 87 -9.41 3.28 -3.18
C ALA A 87 -10.53 3.26 -4.21
N THR A 88 -10.18 3.52 -5.47
CA THR A 88 -11.14 3.80 -6.52
C THR A 88 -11.04 2.79 -7.66
N LEU A 89 -12.20 2.27 -8.06
CA LEU A 89 -12.41 1.44 -9.25
C LEU A 89 -13.23 2.22 -10.29
N GLY A 90 -12.79 2.16 -11.56
CA GLY A 90 -13.48 2.79 -12.69
C GLY A 90 -12.69 3.90 -13.40
N ARG A 91 -13.37 4.60 -14.32
CA ARG A 91 -12.82 5.72 -15.10
C ARG A 91 -13.38 7.04 -14.57
N GLN A 92 -12.53 8.06 -14.44
CA GLN A 92 -12.96 9.42 -14.11
C GLN A 92 -13.28 10.14 -15.43
N GLN A 93 -14.50 9.96 -15.93
CA GLN A 93 -15.15 10.84 -16.92
C GLN A 93 -16.57 10.32 -17.16
N GLY A 94 -17.57 10.98 -16.55
CA GLY A 94 -19.00 10.79 -16.87
C GLY A 94 -19.65 9.47 -16.42
N ALA A 95 -18.95 8.58 -15.73
CA ALA A 95 -19.48 7.29 -15.27
C ALA A 95 -19.22 7.06 -13.78
N LEU A 96 -20.06 6.23 -13.16
CA LEU A 96 -20.00 5.79 -11.77
C LEU A 96 -18.58 5.29 -11.42
N SER A 97 -17.89 6.02 -10.55
CA SER A 97 -16.71 5.54 -9.83
C SER A 97 -17.14 4.96 -8.50
N LEU A 98 -16.69 3.74 -8.20
CA LEU A 98 -16.84 3.15 -6.88
C LEU A 98 -15.61 3.49 -6.05
N ILE A 99 -15.84 4.08 -4.88
CA ILE A 99 -14.79 4.50 -3.96
C ILE A 99 -14.99 3.77 -2.64
N GLU A 100 -13.97 3.03 -2.22
CA GLU A 100 -13.83 2.51 -0.87
C GLU A 100 -13.16 3.60 -0.02
N MET A 101 -13.99 4.39 0.67
CA MET A 101 -13.54 5.52 1.50
C MET A 101 -12.62 5.04 2.63
N GLY A 102 -11.61 5.83 2.98
CA GLY A 102 -10.70 5.50 4.09
C GLY A 102 -9.56 4.57 3.73
N VAL A 103 -9.55 4.04 2.51
CA VAL A 103 -8.70 2.89 2.17
C VAL A 103 -7.70 3.23 1.08
N ILE A 104 -6.45 2.83 1.27
CA ILE A 104 -5.43 2.71 0.23
C ILE A 104 -5.31 1.22 -0.09
N ARG A 105 -5.49 0.83 -1.35
CA ARG A 105 -5.48 -0.58 -1.77
C ARG A 105 -4.59 -0.80 -2.98
N LYS A 106 -3.71 -1.80 -2.89
CA LYS A 106 -2.89 -2.27 -4.02
C LYS A 106 -3.80 -2.74 -5.16
N GLY A 107 -3.42 -2.44 -6.40
CA GLY A 107 -4.17 -2.78 -7.62
C GLY A 107 -5.31 -1.81 -7.96
N LEU A 108 -5.69 -0.90 -7.05
CA LEU A 108 -6.66 0.17 -7.31
C LEU A 108 -5.98 1.53 -7.43
N LYS A 109 -6.71 2.52 -7.92
CA LYS A 109 -6.26 3.92 -7.91
C LYS A 109 -6.54 4.48 -6.51
N LEU A 110 -5.75 5.46 -6.09
CA LEU A 110 -6.09 6.30 -4.95
C LEU A 110 -6.73 7.57 -5.47
N GLU A 111 -7.87 7.94 -4.90
CA GLU A 111 -8.48 9.23 -5.12
C GLU A 111 -8.12 10.21 -3.99
N LEU A 112 -7.76 11.42 -4.38
CA LEU A 112 -7.39 12.50 -3.47
C LEU A 112 -7.78 13.86 -4.05
N GLY A 113 -8.08 14.80 -3.16
CA GLY A 113 -8.30 16.21 -3.48
C GLY A 113 -7.05 17.03 -3.21
N ILE A 114 -6.62 17.86 -4.16
CA ILE A 114 -5.51 18.80 -3.94
C ILE A 114 -6.05 20.04 -3.22
N GLY A 115 -5.63 20.24 -1.96
CA GLY A 115 -6.15 21.32 -1.10
C GLY A 115 -7.56 21.07 -0.56
N ASP A 116 -8.54 20.77 -1.42
CA ASP A 116 -9.93 20.48 -1.05
C ASP A 116 -10.57 19.35 -1.87
N LEU A 117 -11.84 19.04 -1.59
CA LEU A 117 -12.62 17.96 -2.22
C LEU A 117 -13.53 18.41 -3.39
N ARG A 118 -13.39 19.65 -3.88
CA ARG A 118 -14.17 20.11 -5.04
C ARG A 118 -13.84 19.26 -6.26
N SER A 119 -14.82 19.03 -7.12
CA SER A 119 -14.68 18.11 -8.26
C SER A 119 -13.52 18.48 -9.19
N GLU A 120 -13.20 19.77 -9.34
CA GLU A 120 -12.05 20.23 -10.15
C GLU A 120 -10.68 19.89 -9.53
N ASN A 121 -10.63 19.70 -8.21
CA ASN A 121 -9.41 19.44 -7.46
C ASN A 121 -9.19 17.95 -7.17
N ARG A 122 -10.19 17.10 -7.49
CA ARG A 122 -10.14 15.65 -7.33
C ARG A 122 -9.35 15.00 -8.46
N VAL A 123 -8.32 14.26 -8.07
CA VAL A 123 -7.43 13.55 -8.98
C VAL A 123 -7.32 12.08 -8.57
N HIS A 124 -7.04 11.23 -9.56
CA HIS A 124 -6.74 9.82 -9.35
C HIS A 124 -5.29 9.53 -9.66
N THR A 125 -4.67 8.70 -8.84
CA THR A 125 -3.40 8.07 -9.20
C THR A 125 -3.60 7.05 -10.32
N LYS A 126 -2.49 6.59 -10.92
CA LYS A 126 -2.46 5.28 -11.57
C LYS A 126 -2.68 4.18 -10.52
N LYS A 127 -2.93 2.94 -10.97
CA LYS A 127 -3.08 1.81 -10.05
C LYS A 127 -1.83 1.67 -9.18
N LEU A 128 -2.05 1.48 -7.88
CA LEU A 128 -0.97 1.26 -6.93
C LEU A 128 -0.38 -0.13 -7.13
N THR A 129 0.94 -0.21 -7.23
CA THR A 129 1.69 -1.47 -7.41
C THR A 129 2.31 -1.95 -6.11
N SER A 130 2.61 -1.05 -5.17
CA SER A 130 3.05 -1.37 -3.82
C SER A 130 2.61 -0.33 -2.80
N ILE A 131 2.58 -0.76 -1.53
CA ILE A 131 2.34 0.06 -0.35
C ILE A 131 3.42 -0.30 0.68
N GLU A 132 4.13 0.69 1.19
CA GLU A 132 5.18 0.56 2.20
C GLU A 132 4.85 1.51 3.36
N LEU A 133 4.82 1.01 4.60
CA LEU A 133 4.75 1.85 5.80
C LEU A 133 6.18 2.17 6.24
N LEU A 134 6.56 3.45 6.17
CA LEU A 134 7.89 3.92 6.56
C LEU A 134 7.96 4.27 8.06
N LYS A 135 6.86 4.84 8.57
CA LYS A 135 6.68 5.20 9.96
C LYS A 135 5.20 5.08 10.31
N VAL A 136 4.89 4.43 11.43
CA VAL A 136 3.52 4.20 11.93
C VAL A 136 3.39 4.71 13.34
#